data_AF-A0A193C7C8-F1
#
_entry.id   AF-A0A193C7C8-F1
#
_cell.length_a   1.000
_cell.length_b   1.000
_cell.length_c   1.000
_cell.angle_alpha   90.00
_cell.angle_beta   90.00
_cell.angle_gamma   90.00
#
_symmetry.space_group_name_H-M   'P 1'
#
loop_
_entity.id
_entity.type
_entity.pdbx_description
1 polymer ?
#
loop_
_entity_poly.entity_id
_entity_poly.type
_entity_poly.pdbx_seq_one_letter_code
_entity_poly.pdbx_strand_id
1 'polypeptide(L)'
;MFARFKDVALLLGRIGVGVVFLAHGLQKWDNGIDGTAKFFEQTGIPLPTLAAIFAIAVEIVGAILFIVGFLTPLVGLGFVVVSVGALLSVHLDNGLTGQGGYELVLVLAVAGLALGFNAGKLSLDHVLFGRKREAKQLQDA
;
A
#
# COMPACT_ATOMS: atom_id res chain seq x y z
N MET A 1 -29.45 2.26 1.70
CA MET A 1 -28.62 3.40 2.15
C MET A 1 -27.21 2.95 2.57
N PHE A 2 -27.07 1.97 3.48
CA PHE A 2 -25.79 1.44 3.97
C PHE A 2 -24.78 1.00 2.89
N ALA A 3 -25.24 0.47 1.76
CA ALA A 3 -24.34 0.06 0.67
C ALA A 3 -23.53 1.23 0.07
N ARG A 4 -24.14 2.42 -0.08
CA ARG A 4 -23.44 3.61 -0.59
C ARG A 4 -22.41 4.14 0.43
N PHE A 5 -22.76 4.11 1.72
CA PHE A 5 -21.83 4.49 2.78
C PHE A 5 -20.62 3.56 2.85
N LYS A 6 -20.81 2.25 2.63
CA LYS A 6 -19.71 1.28 2.56
C LYS A 6 -18.72 1.63 1.45
N ASP A 7 -19.20 1.88 0.23
CA ASP A 7 -18.30 2.15 -0.90
C ASP A 7 -17.53 3.47 -0.71
N VAL A 8 -18.17 4.49 -0.14
CA VAL A 8 -17.50 5.75 0.23
C VAL A 8 -16.46 5.52 1.34
N ALA A 9 -16.78 4.74 2.37
CA ALA A 9 -15.84 4.42 3.44
C ALA A 9 -14.61 3.66 2.92
N LEU A 10 -14.79 2.72 2.00
CA LEU A 10 -13.69 2.00 1.35
C LEU A 10 -12.82 2.94 0.48
N LEU A 11 -13.43 3.88 -0.24
CA LEU A 11 -12.70 4.90 -0.99
C LEU A 11 -11.88 5.80 -0.06
N LEU A 12 -12.49 6.32 1.01
CA LEU A 12 -11.80 7.15 2.01
C LEU A 12 -10.66 6.39 2.69
N GLY A 13 -10.86 5.11 3.01
CA GLY A 13 -9.80 4.25 3.53
C GLY A 13 -8.62 4.12 2.56
N ARG A 14 -8.89 3.90 1.26
CA ARG A 14 -7.85 3.86 0.23
C ARG A 14 -7.12 5.18 0.06
N ILE A 15 -7.84 6.30 0.13
CA ILE A 15 -7.24 7.65 0.11
C ILE A 15 -6.32 7.83 1.32
N GLY A 16 -6.79 7.53 2.53
CA GLY A 16 -6.01 7.69 3.75
C GLY A 16 -4.71 6.87 3.74
N VAL A 17 -4.82 5.57 3.46
CA VAL A 17 -3.64 4.68 3.37
C VAL A 17 -2.72 5.11 2.23
N GLY A 18 -3.28 5.39 1.05
CA GLY A 18 -2.53 5.78 -0.13
C GLY A 18 -1.75 7.08 0.07
N VAL A 19 -2.34 8.10 0.70
CA VAL A 19 -1.67 9.39 0.94
C VAL A 19 -0.45 9.22 1.87
N VAL A 20 -0.53 8.37 2.89
CA VAL A 20 0.60 8.15 3.80
C VAL A 20 1.76 7.43 3.08
N PHE A 21 1.46 6.39 2.30
CA PHE A 21 2.48 5.76 1.46
C PHE A 21 3.06 6.73 0.43
N LEU A 22 2.21 7.53 -0.23
CA LEU A 22 2.66 8.53 -1.20
C LEU A 22 3.60 9.56 -0.56
N ALA A 23 3.30 10.02 0.66
CA ALA A 23 4.16 10.95 1.39
C ALA A 23 5.55 10.33 1.68
N HIS A 24 5.60 9.07 2.14
CA HIS A 24 6.86 8.37 2.34
C HIS A 24 7.62 8.10 1.04
N GLY A 25 6.90 7.78 -0.04
CA GLY A 25 7.48 7.59 -1.36
C GLY A 25 8.11 8.87 -1.88
N LEU A 26 7.44 10.01 -1.72
CA LEU A 26 7.96 11.33 -2.10
C LEU A 26 9.21 11.70 -1.29
N GLN A 27 9.24 11.42 0.02
CA GLN A 27 10.45 11.61 0.83
C GLN A 27 11.63 10.79 0.29
N LYS A 28 11.40 9.53 -0.09
CA LYS A 28 12.45 8.68 -0.70
C LYS A 28 12.85 9.16 -2.10
N TRP A 29 11.90 9.67 -2.87
CA TRP A 29 12.16 10.28 -4.18
C TRP A 29 13.03 11.53 -4.06
N ASP A 30 12.72 12.42 -3.11
CA ASP A 30 13.47 13.64 -2.85
C ASP A 30 14.91 13.34 -2.39
N ASN A 31 15.11 12.27 -1.61
CA ASN A 31 16.43 11.76 -1.25
C ASN A 31 17.19 11.14 -2.44
N GLY A 32 16.48 10.85 -3.54
CA GLY A 32 17.00 10.10 -4.67
C GLY A 32 17.20 8.61 -4.38
N ILE A 33 17.37 7.82 -5.45
CA ILE A 33 17.62 6.38 -5.36
C ILE A 33 18.90 6.10 -4.57
N ASP A 34 19.99 6.83 -4.86
CA ASP A 34 21.28 6.62 -4.19
C ASP A 34 21.24 6.99 -2.70
N GLY A 35 20.56 8.09 -2.35
CA GLY A 35 20.41 8.50 -0.96
C GLY A 35 19.58 7.49 -0.15
N THR A 36 18.46 7.05 -0.73
CA THR A 36 17.60 6.02 -0.13
C THR A 36 18.33 4.67 -0.03
N ALA A 37 19.10 4.28 -1.04
CA ALA A 37 19.89 3.06 -1.02
C ALA A 37 20.96 3.09 0.09
N LYS A 38 21.68 4.20 0.26
CA LYS A 38 22.63 4.37 1.36
C LYS A 38 21.97 4.26 2.73
N PHE A 39 20.79 4.85 2.89
CA PHE A 39 20.02 4.70 4.14
C PHE A 39 19.63 3.24 4.37
N PHE A 40 19.12 2.55 3.35
CA PHE A 40 18.75 1.13 3.42
C PHE A 40 19.94 0.23 3.77
N GLU A 41 21.11 0.50 3.21
CA GLU A 41 22.36 -0.19 3.54
C GLU A 41 22.72 -0.03 5.02
N GLN A 42 22.60 1.18 5.57
CA GLN A 42 22.86 1.46 7.00
C GLN A 42 21.89 0.73 7.93
N THR A 43 20.65 0.50 7.48
CA THR A 43 19.62 -0.24 8.24
C THR A 43 19.65 -1.75 8.00
N GLY A 44 20.61 -2.26 7.22
CA GLY A 44 20.79 -3.69 6.98
C GLY A 44 19.83 -4.31 5.95
N ILE A 45 19.18 -3.50 5.11
CA ILE A 45 18.32 -4.01 4.03
C ILE A 45 19.22 -4.57 2.90
N PRO A 46 19.03 -5.83 2.48
CA PRO A 46 19.80 -6.43 1.41
C PRO A 46 19.45 -5.82 0.05
N LEU A 47 20.41 -5.82 -0.89
CA LEU A 47 20.25 -5.27 -2.24
C LEU A 47 19.71 -3.81 -2.22
N PRO A 48 20.38 -2.89 -1.50
CA PRO A 48 19.82 -1.60 -1.11
C PRO A 48 19.32 -0.76 -2.30
N THR A 49 20.02 -0.76 -3.43
CA THR A 49 19.61 -0.05 -4.64
C THR A 49 18.32 -0.62 -5.23
N LEU A 50 18.19 -1.95 -5.33
CA LEU A 50 16.97 -2.59 -5.84
C LEU A 50 15.81 -2.37 -4.87
N ALA A 51 16.06 -2.48 -3.56
CA ALA A 51 15.07 -2.21 -2.53
C ALA A 51 14.58 -0.76 -2.57
N ALA A 52 15.48 0.21 -2.78
CA ALA A 52 15.12 1.63 -2.92
C ALA A 52 14.23 1.88 -4.14
N ILE A 53 14.60 1.34 -5.30
CA ILE A 53 13.78 1.44 -6.53
C ILE A 53 12.40 0.81 -6.30
N PHE A 54 12.36 -0.38 -5.72
CA PHE A 54 11.11 -1.08 -5.42
C PHE A 54 10.23 -0.28 -4.45
N ALA A 55 10.79 0.18 -3.33
CA ALA A 55 10.06 0.95 -2.33
C ALA A 55 9.49 2.24 -2.91
N ILE A 56 10.29 3.02 -3.64
CA ILE A 56 9.84 4.26 -4.30
C ILE A 56 8.70 3.97 -5.29
N ALA A 57 8.85 2.94 -6.13
CA ALA A 57 7.84 2.57 -7.11
C ALA A 57 6.52 2.15 -6.44
N VAL A 58 6.58 1.30 -5.42
CA VAL A 58 5.39 0.82 -4.69
C VAL A 58 4.73 1.96 -3.92
N GLU A 59 5.52 2.78 -3.23
CA GLU A 59 4.99 3.84 -2.38
C GLU A 59 4.41 5.01 -3.17
N ILE A 60 4.94 5.32 -4.37
CA ILE A 60 4.39 6.40 -5.21
C ILE A 60 3.37 5.84 -6.20
N VAL A 61 3.82 5.01 -7.14
CA VAL A 61 2.96 4.50 -8.22
C VAL A 61 1.89 3.60 -7.62
N GLY A 62 2.27 2.69 -6.72
CA GLY A 62 1.31 1.85 -6.01
C GLY A 62 0.30 2.69 -5.24
N ALA A 63 0.69 3.73 -4.48
CA ALA A 63 -0.27 4.60 -3.80
C ALA A 63 -1.28 5.25 -4.74
N ILE A 64 -0.83 5.80 -5.87
CA ILE A 64 -1.73 6.39 -6.87
C ILE A 64 -2.71 5.33 -7.39
N LEU A 65 -2.21 4.15 -7.76
CA LEU A 65 -3.04 3.03 -8.22
C LEU A 65 -4.04 2.57 -7.14
N PHE A 66 -3.62 2.53 -5.88
CA PHE A 66 -4.47 2.16 -4.75
C PHE A 66 -5.64 3.13 -4.57
N ILE A 67 -5.35 4.43 -4.62
CA ILE A 67 -6.34 5.51 -4.45
C ILE A 67 -7.40 5.42 -5.54
N VAL A 68 -6.99 5.30 -6.82
CA VAL A 68 -7.95 5.15 -7.92
C VAL A 68 -8.63 3.78 -7.94
N GLY A 69 -8.05 2.81 -7.23
CA GLY A 69 -8.62 1.47 -7.08
C GLY A 69 -8.30 0.55 -8.24
N PHE A 70 -7.06 0.59 -8.74
CA PHE A 70 -6.57 -0.25 -9.83
C PHE A 70 -5.49 -1.20 -9.32
N LEU A 71 -5.60 -2.49 -9.68
CA LEU A 71 -4.73 -3.57 -9.22
C LEU A 71 -4.56 -3.58 -7.69
N THR A 72 -5.63 -3.27 -6.96
CA THR A 72 -5.55 -3.04 -5.51
C THR A 72 -5.02 -4.23 -4.71
N PRO A 73 -5.27 -5.51 -5.07
CA PRO A 73 -4.67 -6.63 -4.35
C PRO A 73 -3.15 -6.69 -4.51
N LEU A 74 -2.63 -6.41 -5.72
CA LEU A 74 -1.19 -6.41 -5.98
C LEU A 74 -0.50 -5.27 -5.25
N VAL A 75 -1.10 -4.08 -5.27
CA VAL A 75 -0.58 -2.93 -4.54
C VAL A 75 -0.63 -3.15 -3.03
N GLY A 76 -1.72 -3.72 -2.50
CA GLY A 76 -1.85 -4.06 -1.08
C GLY A 76 -0.77 -5.05 -0.62
N LEU A 77 -0.41 -6.04 -1.45
CA LEU A 77 0.73 -6.92 -1.18
C LEU A 77 2.06 -6.15 -1.22
N GLY A 78 2.23 -5.24 -2.18
CA GLY A 78 3.39 -4.34 -2.22
C GLY A 78 3.56 -3.54 -0.94
N PHE A 79 2.47 -2.95 -0.43
CA PHE A 79 2.45 -2.23 0.85
C PHE A 79 2.89 -3.10 2.03
N VAL A 80 2.44 -4.35 2.09
CA VAL A 80 2.91 -5.28 3.12
C VAL A 80 4.42 -5.51 3.00
N VAL A 81 4.95 -5.73 1.79
CA VAL A 81 6.39 -5.96 1.61
C VAL A 81 7.23 -4.76 2.07
N VAL A 82 6.87 -3.54 1.65
CA VAL A 82 7.62 -2.34 2.06
C VAL A 82 7.50 -2.08 3.57
N SER A 83 6.30 -2.28 4.15
CA SER A 83 6.08 -2.12 5.59
C SER A 83 6.83 -3.16 6.41
N VAL A 84 6.89 -4.42 5.98
CA VAL A 84 7.68 -5.46 6.66
C VAL A 84 9.17 -5.11 6.62
N GLY A 85 9.65 -4.62 5.47
CA GLY A 85 11.02 -4.11 5.35
C GLY A 85 11.30 -2.99 6.35
N ALA A 86 10.46 -1.96 6.40
CA ALA A 86 10.60 -0.85 7.34
C ALA A 86 10.48 -1.30 8.81
N LEU A 87 9.54 -2.19 9.11
CA LEU A 87 9.34 -2.73 10.46
C LEU A 87 10.61 -3.42 10.95
N LEU A 88 11.14 -4.37 10.18
CA LEU A 88 12.28 -5.18 10.60
C LEU A 88 13.60 -4.41 10.64
N SER A 89 13.77 -3.39 9.79
CA SER A 89 15.04 -2.67 9.64
C SER A 89 15.13 -1.38 10.46
N VAL A 90 14.01 -0.72 10.75
CA VAL A 90 13.99 0.61 11.37
C VAL A 90 13.20 0.65 12.68
N HIS A 91 12.08 -0.07 12.77
CA HIS A 91 11.10 0.16 13.84
C HIS A 91 11.03 -0.94 14.91
N LEU A 92 11.54 -2.14 14.64
CA LEU A 92 11.35 -3.31 15.52
C LEU A 92 11.87 -3.07 16.95
N ASP A 93 13.08 -2.51 17.06
CA ASP A 93 13.74 -2.27 18.36
C ASP A 93 13.10 -1.15 19.17
N ASN A 94 12.31 -0.28 18.53
CA ASN A 94 11.59 0.82 19.20
C ASN A 94 10.30 0.34 19.90
N GLY A 95 9.94 -0.94 19.75
CA GLY A 95 8.72 -1.50 20.30
C GLY A 95 7.45 -1.04 19.57
N LEU A 96 6.28 -1.48 20.07
CA LEU A 96 5.00 -1.19 19.42
C LEU A 96 4.67 0.30 19.47
N THR A 97 4.75 0.89 20.66
CA THR A 97 4.38 2.28 20.96
C THR A 97 5.60 3.09 21.36
N GLY A 98 5.65 4.37 21.01
CA GLY A 98 6.72 5.29 21.40
C GLY A 98 7.34 6.01 20.21
N GLN A 99 8.39 6.80 20.47
CA GLN A 99 9.07 7.52 19.39
C GLN A 99 9.72 6.53 18.42
N GLY A 100 9.21 6.49 17.19
CA GLY A 100 9.69 5.55 16.17
C GLY A 100 9.17 4.12 16.32
N GLY A 101 8.13 3.86 17.13
CA GLY A 101 7.51 2.53 17.23
C GLY A 101 6.91 2.04 15.91
N TYR A 102 6.60 0.74 15.83
CA TYR A 102 6.11 0.12 14.59
C TYR A 102 4.58 0.15 14.40
N GLU A 103 3.82 0.76 15.31
CA GLU A 103 2.34 0.81 15.27
C GLU A 103 1.79 1.28 13.90
N LEU A 104 2.30 2.39 13.37
CA LEU A 104 1.80 2.96 12.13
C LEU A 104 2.10 2.05 10.94
N VAL A 105 3.33 1.53 10.87
CA VAL A 105 3.78 0.65 9.78
C VAL A 105 2.96 -0.64 9.75
N LEU A 106 2.67 -1.21 10.93
CA LEU A 106 1.81 -2.38 11.08
C LEU A 106 0.37 -2.10 10.63
N VAL A 107 -0.22 -0.99 11.10
CA VAL A 107 -1.59 -0.60 10.75
C VAL A 107 -1.73 -0.35 9.26
N LEU A 108 -0.77 0.35 8.64
CA LEU A 108 -0.77 0.61 7.20
C LEU A 108 -0.64 -0.68 6.38
N ALA A 109 0.21 -1.62 6.81
CA ALA A 109 0.36 -2.92 6.14
C ALA A 109 -0.97 -3.69 6.13
N VAL A 110 -1.59 -3.84 7.31
CA VAL A 110 -2.82 -4.62 7.46
C VAL A 110 -4.01 -3.92 6.80
N ALA A 111 -4.14 -2.60 6.96
CA ALA A 111 -5.20 -1.82 6.33
C ALA A 111 -5.05 -1.81 4.80
N GLY A 112 -3.82 -1.62 4.29
CA GLY A 112 -3.50 -1.70 2.87
C GLY A 112 -3.83 -3.07 2.28
N LEU A 113 -3.50 -4.15 2.98
CA LEU A 113 -3.86 -5.51 2.56
C LEU A 113 -5.38 -5.70 2.55
N ALA A 114 -6.07 -5.36 3.64
CA ALA A 114 -7.51 -5.54 3.76
C ALA A 114 -8.29 -4.75 2.71
N LEU A 115 -7.95 -3.48 2.50
CA LEU A 115 -8.54 -2.63 1.46
C LEU A 115 -8.14 -3.07 0.05
N GLY A 116 -6.93 -3.63 -0.11
CA GLY A 116 -6.43 -4.17 -1.37
C GLY A 116 -7.30 -5.31 -1.88
N PHE A 117 -7.72 -6.21 -0.99
CA PHE A 117 -8.65 -7.30 -1.32
C PHE A 117 -10.14 -6.89 -1.23
N ASN A 118 -10.45 -5.66 -0.82
CA ASN A 118 -11.81 -5.14 -0.69
C ASN A 118 -11.92 -3.67 -1.11
N ALA A 119 -11.71 -3.37 -2.39
CA ALA A 119 -11.67 -2.00 -2.89
C ALA A 119 -13.05 -1.31 -3.03
N GLY A 120 -14.14 -2.07 -2.96
CA GLY A 120 -15.51 -1.58 -3.13
C GLY A 120 -15.88 -1.22 -4.58
N LYS A 121 -17.11 -0.77 -4.81
CA LYS A 121 -17.62 -0.48 -6.16
C LYS A 121 -17.02 0.78 -6.79
N LEU A 122 -16.55 1.72 -5.97
CA LEU A 122 -15.87 2.94 -6.39
C LEU A 122 -14.38 2.70 -6.70
N SER A 123 -14.06 1.58 -7.35
CA SER A 123 -12.71 1.21 -7.75
C SER A 123 -12.66 0.92 -9.25
N LEU A 124 -11.55 1.25 -9.89
CA LEU A 124 -11.35 0.91 -11.31
C LEU A 124 -11.37 -0.59 -11.54
N ASP A 125 -10.88 -1.39 -10.60
CA ASP A 125 -10.95 -2.86 -10.66
C ASP A 125 -12.39 -3.36 -10.76
N HIS A 126 -13.32 -2.76 -10.01
CA HIS A 126 -14.74 -3.12 -10.10
C HIS A 126 -15.34 -2.71 -11.46
N VAL A 127 -15.01 -1.52 -11.96
CA VAL A 127 -15.53 -1.03 -13.26
C VAL A 127 -15.01 -1.88 -14.43
N LEU A 128 -13.73 -2.27 -14.41
CA LEU A 128 -13.07 -2.99 -15.50
C LEU A 128 -13.28 -4.50 -15.44
N PHE A 129 -13.28 -5.10 -14.24
CA PHE A 129 -13.34 -6.56 -14.07
C PHE A 129 -14.65 -7.06 -13.45
N GLY A 130 -15.45 -6.20 -12.82
CA GLY A 130 -16.71 -6.57 -12.16
C GLY A 130 -17.77 -7.13 -13.11
N ARG A 131 -17.91 -6.55 -14.31
CA ARG A 131 -18.90 -7.00 -15.32
C ARG A 131 -18.66 -8.43 -15.82
N LYS A 132 -17.40 -8.88 -15.84
CA LYS A 132 -17.05 -10.25 -16.26
C LYS A 132 -17.43 -11.30 -15.21
N ARG A 133 -17.42 -10.95 -13.92
CA ARG A 133 -17.83 -11.86 -12.84
C ARG A 133 -19.34 -12.08 -12.80
N GLU A 134 -20.13 -11.01 -12.96
CA GLU A 134 -21.59 -11.10 -12.97
C GLU A 134 -22.10 -11.88 -14.19
N ALA A 135 -21.51 -11.66 -15.38
CA ALA A 135 -21.88 -12.39 -16.59
C ALA A 135 -21.57 -13.90 -16.49
N LYS A 136 -20.47 -14.28 -15.82
CA LYS A 136 -20.13 -15.69 -15.60
C LYS A 136 -21.08 -16.36 -14.60
N GLN A 137 -21.45 -15.67 -13.52
CA GLN A 137 -22.39 -16.20 -12.52
C GLN A 137 -23.81 -16.43 -13.07
N LEU A 138 -24.24 -15.64 -14.05
CA LEU A 138 -25.53 -15.82 -14.74
C LEU A 138 -25.50 -16.95 -15.78
N GLN A 139 -24.32 -17.34 -16.26
CA GLN A 139 -24.14 -18.48 -17.17
C GLN A 139 -24.02 -19.80 -16.42
N ASP A 140 -23.52 -19.76 -15.18
CA ASP A 140 -23.34 -20.92 -14.30
C ASP A 140 -24.57 -21.21 -13.41
N ALA A 141 -25.66 -20.43 -13.53
CA ALA A 141 -26.91 -20.54 -12.76
C ALA A 141 -28.11 -20.96 -13.64
#